data_AF-A0A670JKY3-F1
#
_entry.id   AF-A0A670JKY3-F1
#
_cell.length_a   1.000
_cell.length_b   1.000
_cell.length_c   1.000
_cell.angle_alpha   90.00
_cell.angle_beta   90.00
_cell.angle_gamma   90.00
#
_symmetry.space_group_name_H-M   'P 1'
#
loop_
_entity.id
_entity.type
_entity.pdbx_description
1 polymer ?
#
loop_
_entity_poly.entity_id
_entity_poly.type
_entity_poly.pdbx_seq_one_letter_code
_entity_poly.pdbx_strand_id
1 'polypeptide(L)'
;KNSSKKLLLLIHLNCLSPSVQIVVWDKYLPQTPGLPQPPHHLCKYNPCQHLQVPCAELSRASGCLCPGVTGPDVPPEPPRLQIVHTSEVGASMRWCAPSSTVQEYRLHYQLVGGDFLSGPALNNTFRLAAVSGLLPDHEYLFCIVASNRAGSSPTDDGTRQHGPCRLIRTPAHQMPYAYIAAGLAATLILVVISAFAWHFCVRNRRKHPHRGSMDNILDAEPGLDGAANSSFRSEEQL
;
A
#
# COMPACT_ATOMS: atom_id res chain seq x y z
N LYS A 1 -63.49 74.06 22.06
CA LYS A 1 -64.61 73.55 21.24
C LYS A 1 -64.76 74.50 20.04
N ASN A 2 -64.38 74.03 18.84
CA ASN A 2 -64.77 74.46 17.47
C ASN A 2 -64.95 75.96 17.14
N SER A 3 -64.59 76.51 15.98
CA SER A 3 -64.07 75.97 14.73
C SER A 3 -63.68 77.16 13.84
N SER A 4 -62.57 76.99 13.11
CA SER A 4 -62.25 77.48 11.76
C SER A 4 -62.67 78.89 11.31
N LYS A 5 -61.65 79.72 11.08
CA LYS A 5 -61.72 81.06 10.47
C LYS A 5 -61.78 80.99 8.94
N LYS A 6 -62.61 81.87 8.38
CA LYS A 6 -62.65 82.36 6.99
C LYS A 6 -61.26 82.79 6.49
N LEU A 7 -60.99 82.67 5.19
CA LEU A 7 -61.12 83.77 4.21
C LEU A 7 -60.17 83.54 3.01
N LEU A 8 -60.73 83.50 1.81
CA LEU A 8 -60.03 83.70 0.53
C LEU A 8 -59.38 85.10 0.51
N LEU A 9 -58.14 85.23 0.02
CA LEU A 9 -57.83 86.26 -0.97
C LEU A 9 -56.49 85.96 -1.69
N LEU A 10 -56.55 86.18 -3.00
CA LEU A 10 -55.47 86.21 -3.98
C LEU A 10 -54.30 87.14 -3.57
N ILE A 11 -53.13 86.96 -4.20
CA ILE A 11 -52.42 87.97 -5.02
C ILE A 11 -50.87 87.79 -5.07
N HIS A 12 -50.36 87.88 -6.30
CA HIS A 12 -49.02 88.24 -6.82
C HIS A 12 -47.82 87.26 -6.87
N LEU A 13 -47.38 87.07 -8.13
CA LEU A 13 -46.02 86.71 -8.57
C LEU A 13 -44.97 87.72 -8.06
N ASN A 14 -43.80 87.26 -7.65
CA ASN A 14 -42.55 87.32 -8.45
C ASN A 14 -41.27 87.09 -7.61
N CYS A 15 -40.35 86.38 -8.27
CA CYS A 15 -38.89 86.58 -8.29
C CYS A 15 -37.95 86.12 -7.15
N LEU A 16 -36.94 85.38 -7.64
CA LEU A 16 -35.51 85.39 -7.29
C LEU A 16 -35.05 84.60 -6.06
N SER A 17 -34.22 83.59 -6.39
CA SER A 17 -33.51 82.62 -5.55
C SER A 17 -32.61 83.27 -4.50
N PRO A 18 -32.29 82.56 -3.40
CA PRO A 18 -30.99 81.91 -3.40
C PRO A 18 -31.01 80.47 -2.86
N SER A 19 -30.34 79.59 -3.59
CA SER A 19 -29.52 78.46 -3.14
C SER A 19 -29.89 77.79 -1.81
N VAL A 20 -30.78 76.78 -1.87
CA VAL A 20 -30.95 75.81 -0.79
C VAL A 20 -30.00 74.64 -1.06
N GLN A 21 -28.96 74.48 -0.24
CA GLN A 21 -28.20 73.23 -0.21
C GLN A 21 -29.10 72.13 0.34
N ILE A 22 -29.47 71.17 -0.51
CA ILE A 22 -30.11 69.93 -0.05
C ILE A 22 -29.02 69.06 0.56
N VAL A 23 -28.94 69.06 1.89
CA VAL A 23 -28.21 68.02 2.63
C VAL A 23 -29.04 66.74 2.50
N VAL A 24 -28.66 65.89 1.55
CA VAL A 24 -29.20 64.53 1.46
C VAL A 24 -28.64 63.78 2.67
N TRP A 25 -29.51 63.48 3.63
CA TRP A 25 -29.21 62.48 4.64
C TRP A 25 -29.19 61.13 3.91
N ASP A 26 -28.00 60.65 3.55
CA ASP A 26 -27.82 59.25 3.19
C ASP A 26 -28.34 58.43 4.38
N LYS A 27 -29.54 57.88 4.24
CA LYS A 27 -29.98 56.81 5.11
C LYS A 27 -28.93 55.72 4.95
N TYR A 28 -28.12 55.55 5.99
CA TYR A 28 -27.32 54.37 6.24
C TYR A 28 -28.26 53.16 6.11
N LEU A 29 -28.35 52.59 4.91
CA LEU A 29 -28.97 51.29 4.71
C LEU A 29 -28.03 50.32 5.42
N PRO A 30 -28.47 49.67 6.51
CA PRO A 30 -27.65 48.63 7.11
C PRO A 30 -27.40 47.59 6.02
N GLN A 31 -26.12 47.32 5.75
CA GLN A 31 -25.70 46.23 4.89
C GLN A 31 -26.39 44.97 5.41
N THR A 32 -27.33 44.43 4.65
CA THR A 32 -27.85 43.10 4.91
C THR A 32 -26.63 42.18 4.86
N PRO A 33 -26.30 41.43 5.93
CA PRO A 33 -25.25 40.44 5.85
C PRO A 33 -25.57 39.55 4.65
N GLY A 34 -24.71 39.57 3.63
CA GLY A 34 -24.91 38.79 2.43
C GLY A 34 -25.19 37.35 2.84
N LEU A 35 -26.31 36.80 2.38
CA LEU A 35 -26.53 35.35 2.42
C LEU A 35 -25.24 34.69 1.92
N PRO A 36 -24.67 33.71 2.66
CA PRO A 36 -23.48 33.00 2.20
C PRO A 36 -23.76 32.50 0.79
N GLN A 37 -22.99 32.99 -0.19
CA GLN A 37 -23.10 32.50 -1.56
C GLN A 37 -22.94 30.97 -1.51
N PRO A 38 -23.82 30.20 -2.16
CA PRO A 38 -23.71 28.75 -2.16
C PRO A 38 -22.31 28.40 -2.70
N PRO A 39 -21.51 27.63 -1.95
CA PRO A 39 -20.14 27.33 -2.33
C PRO A 39 -20.13 26.65 -3.70
N HIS A 40 -19.57 27.33 -4.69
CA HIS A 40 -19.52 26.85 -6.08
C HIS A 40 -18.40 25.84 -6.33
N HIS A 41 -17.65 25.43 -5.30
CA HIS A 41 -16.52 24.52 -5.43
C HIS A 41 -16.85 23.13 -4.88
N LEU A 42 -16.38 22.11 -5.60
CA LEU A 42 -16.52 20.72 -5.21
C LEU A 42 -15.58 20.40 -4.04
N CYS A 43 -16.01 19.51 -3.15
CA CYS A 43 -15.16 18.98 -2.11
C CYS A 43 -13.97 18.24 -2.72
N LYS A 44 -12.79 18.39 -2.11
CA LYS A 44 -11.59 17.61 -2.47
C LYS A 44 -11.71 16.17 -1.95
N TYR A 45 -12.63 15.43 -2.52
CA TYR A 45 -12.90 14.03 -2.20
C TYR A 45 -12.32 13.11 -3.29
N ASN A 46 -11.53 12.11 -2.89
CA ASN A 46 -10.99 11.11 -3.81
C ASN A 46 -11.60 9.73 -3.48
N PRO A 47 -12.45 9.16 -4.36
CA PRO A 47 -13.11 7.89 -4.12
C PRO A 47 -12.15 6.73 -3.83
N CYS A 48 -10.90 6.80 -4.29
CA CYS A 48 -9.89 5.74 -4.17
C CYS A 48 -8.93 5.94 -2.99
N GLN A 49 -9.07 7.03 -2.21
CA GLN A 49 -8.14 7.34 -1.13
C GLN A 49 -8.50 6.60 0.17
N HIS A 50 -7.54 5.87 0.70
CA HIS A 50 -7.68 5.10 1.93
C HIS A 50 -7.72 6.00 3.17
N LEU A 51 -8.63 5.71 4.10
CA LEU A 51 -8.83 6.42 5.37
C LEU A 51 -9.10 7.91 5.19
N GLN A 52 -9.67 8.29 4.05
CA GLN A 52 -10.09 9.67 3.83
C GLN A 52 -11.33 10.00 4.68
N VAL A 53 -11.36 11.24 5.18
CA VAL A 53 -12.55 11.86 5.78
C VAL A 53 -13.74 11.79 4.79
N PRO A 54 -14.92 11.30 5.21
CA PRO A 54 -16.10 11.22 4.35
C PRO A 54 -16.50 12.59 3.78
N CYS A 55 -17.00 12.61 2.54
CA CYS A 55 -17.36 13.86 1.87
C CYS A 55 -18.41 14.67 2.67
N ALA A 56 -19.35 14.01 3.33
CA ALA A 56 -20.36 14.67 4.17
C ALA A 56 -19.75 15.52 5.30
N GLU A 57 -18.62 15.08 5.88
CA GLU A 57 -17.91 15.85 6.89
C GLU A 57 -17.13 17.02 6.29
N LEU A 58 -16.51 16.82 5.12
CA LEU A 58 -15.84 17.90 4.37
C LEU A 58 -16.82 19.02 3.97
N SER A 59 -18.01 18.63 3.51
CA SER A 59 -19.10 19.56 3.17
C SER A 59 -19.60 20.30 4.41
N ARG A 60 -19.75 19.62 5.55
CA ARG A 60 -20.12 20.29 6.81
C ARG A 60 -19.07 21.31 7.28
N ALA A 61 -17.79 21.01 7.08
CA ALA A 61 -16.69 21.86 7.53
C ALA A 61 -16.45 23.09 6.63
N SER A 62 -16.62 22.96 5.31
CA SER A 62 -16.23 23.98 4.34
C SER A 62 -17.38 24.48 3.45
N GLY A 63 -18.56 23.89 3.59
CA GLY A 63 -19.73 24.14 2.74
C GLY A 63 -19.65 23.48 1.37
N CYS A 64 -18.50 22.92 0.95
CA CYS A 64 -18.30 22.42 -0.42
C CYS A 64 -19.36 21.41 -0.88
N LEU A 65 -19.50 21.29 -2.20
CA LEU A 65 -20.46 20.36 -2.81
C LEU A 65 -19.84 18.98 -2.97
N CYS A 66 -20.52 17.96 -2.46
CA CYS A 66 -20.17 16.56 -2.70
C CYS A 66 -20.75 16.06 -4.03
N PRO A 67 -20.09 15.11 -4.70
CA PRO A 67 -20.73 14.38 -5.78
C PRO A 67 -22.01 13.70 -5.27
N GLY A 68 -23.03 13.66 -6.13
CA GLY A 68 -24.28 13.00 -5.80
C GLY A 68 -24.05 11.51 -5.52
N VAL A 69 -24.71 11.01 -4.49
CA VAL A 69 -24.69 9.59 -4.12
C VAL A 69 -26.11 9.07 -3.99
N THR A 70 -26.32 7.80 -4.31
CA THR A 70 -27.60 7.13 -4.01
C THR A 70 -27.82 7.06 -2.50
N GLY A 71 -29.07 7.15 -2.07
CA GLY A 71 -29.45 7.14 -0.67
C GLY A 71 -29.22 5.78 0.02
N PRO A 72 -29.29 5.72 1.36
CA PRO A 72 -29.10 4.49 2.12
C PRO A 72 -30.17 3.41 1.88
N ASP A 73 -31.32 3.77 1.28
CA ASP A 73 -32.43 2.85 0.95
C ASP A 73 -32.29 2.21 -0.44
N VAL A 74 -31.19 2.47 -1.14
CA VAL A 74 -30.87 1.87 -2.43
C VAL A 74 -29.60 1.03 -2.27
N PRO A 75 -29.58 -0.23 -2.73
CA PRO A 75 -28.36 -1.05 -2.70
C PRO A 75 -27.19 -0.33 -3.38
N PRO A 76 -25.96 -0.43 -2.85
CA PRO A 76 -24.82 0.26 -3.43
C PRO A 76 -24.46 -0.24 -4.83
N GLU A 77 -23.96 0.67 -5.67
CA GLU A 77 -23.29 0.30 -6.91
C GLU A 77 -21.97 -0.47 -6.62
N PRO A 78 -21.49 -1.31 -7.55
CA PRO A 78 -20.25 -2.06 -7.37
C PRO A 78 -19.03 -1.13 -7.25
N PRO A 79 -18.13 -1.36 -6.28
CA PRO A 79 -16.85 -0.65 -6.22
C PRO A 79 -15.95 -1.04 -7.39
N ARG A 80 -14.89 -0.26 -7.63
CA ARG A 80 -13.88 -0.56 -8.66
C ARG A 80 -12.62 -1.14 -8.03
N LEU A 81 -12.38 -2.44 -8.18
CA LEU A 81 -11.24 -3.13 -7.60
C LEU A 81 -9.99 -3.03 -8.49
N GLN A 82 -8.84 -2.85 -7.84
CA GLN A 82 -7.52 -2.78 -8.44
C GLN A 82 -6.52 -3.60 -7.62
N ILE A 83 -5.68 -4.36 -8.30
CA ILE A 83 -4.60 -5.12 -7.67
C ILE A 83 -3.39 -4.20 -7.53
N VAL A 84 -2.84 -4.12 -6.32
CA VAL A 84 -1.65 -3.29 -6.03
C VAL A 84 -0.40 -4.14 -6.08
N HIS A 85 -0.41 -5.30 -5.43
CA HIS A 85 0.72 -6.22 -5.39
C HIS A 85 0.25 -7.66 -5.22
N THR A 86 0.96 -8.60 -5.82
CA THR A 86 0.74 -10.05 -5.65
C THR A 86 2.07 -10.70 -5.32
N SER A 87 2.11 -11.47 -4.25
CA SER A 87 3.23 -12.30 -3.84
C SER A 87 2.87 -13.78 -3.94
N GLU A 88 3.83 -14.67 -3.69
CA GLU A 88 3.62 -16.13 -3.72
C GLU A 88 2.53 -16.58 -2.73
N VAL A 89 2.39 -15.88 -1.60
CA VAL A 89 1.51 -16.28 -0.49
C VAL A 89 0.52 -15.20 -0.06
N GLY A 90 0.34 -14.16 -0.88
CA GLY A 90 -0.51 -13.05 -0.53
C GLY A 90 -0.77 -12.07 -1.66
N ALA A 91 -1.68 -11.15 -1.41
CA ALA A 91 -2.01 -10.09 -2.35
C ALA A 91 -2.51 -8.86 -1.61
N SER A 92 -2.26 -7.68 -2.17
CA SER A 92 -2.81 -6.41 -1.69
C SER A 92 -3.63 -5.75 -2.79
N MET A 93 -4.78 -5.22 -2.40
CA MET A 93 -5.79 -4.69 -3.30
C MET A 93 -6.24 -3.33 -2.82
N ARG A 94 -6.50 -2.44 -3.78
CA ARG A 94 -7.11 -1.13 -3.57
C ARG A 94 -8.44 -1.07 -4.32
N TRP A 95 -9.40 -0.30 -3.82
CA TRP A 95 -10.62 -0.03 -4.57
C TRP A 95 -11.01 1.44 -4.52
N CYS A 96 -11.86 1.85 -5.47
CA CYS A 96 -12.54 3.14 -5.44
C CYS A 96 -13.99 2.96 -5.02
N ALA A 97 -14.47 3.85 -4.17
CA ALA A 97 -15.87 3.87 -3.73
C ALA A 97 -16.83 4.14 -4.89
N PRO A 98 -18.01 3.51 -4.87
CA PRO A 98 -19.11 3.84 -5.78
C PRO A 98 -19.76 5.19 -5.41
N SER A 99 -20.58 5.72 -6.32
CA SER A 99 -21.45 6.89 -6.06
C SER A 99 -22.70 6.48 -5.28
N SER A 100 -22.51 5.79 -4.16
CA SER A 100 -23.60 5.25 -3.33
C SER A 100 -23.31 5.41 -1.85
N THR A 101 -24.37 5.42 -1.04
CA THR A 101 -24.21 5.37 0.42
C THR A 101 -23.71 3.99 0.83
N VAL A 102 -22.48 3.91 1.34
CA VAL A 102 -21.85 2.66 1.82
C VAL A 102 -21.66 2.71 3.33
N GLN A 103 -22.04 1.63 4.01
CA GLN A 103 -21.83 1.45 5.44
C GLN A 103 -20.56 0.66 5.72
N GLU A 104 -20.34 -0.44 4.99
CA GLU A 104 -19.16 -1.28 5.11
C GLU A 104 -18.73 -1.86 3.75
N TYR A 105 -17.49 -2.31 3.70
CA TYR A 105 -16.96 -3.13 2.63
C TYR A 105 -16.58 -4.50 3.17
N ARG A 106 -16.70 -5.54 2.35
CA ARG A 106 -16.21 -6.88 2.65
C ARG A 106 -15.49 -7.45 1.44
N LEU A 107 -14.26 -7.91 1.65
CA LEU A 107 -13.47 -8.57 0.62
C LEU A 107 -13.78 -10.07 0.66
N HIS A 108 -14.26 -10.59 -0.46
CA HIS A 108 -14.47 -12.02 -0.69
C HIS A 108 -13.40 -12.53 -1.63
N TYR A 109 -12.91 -13.75 -1.40
CA TYR A 109 -11.94 -14.36 -2.28
C TYR A 109 -12.09 -15.88 -2.30
N GLN A 110 -11.77 -16.49 -3.43
CA GLN A 110 -11.79 -17.93 -3.59
C GLN A 110 -10.63 -18.39 -4.46
N LEU A 111 -10.13 -19.59 -4.17
CA LEU A 111 -9.37 -20.35 -5.15
C LEU A 111 -10.33 -20.71 -6.29
N VAL A 112 -9.92 -20.57 -7.55
CA VAL A 112 -10.80 -20.91 -8.68
C VAL A 112 -11.22 -22.39 -8.58
N GLY A 113 -12.53 -22.64 -8.48
CA GLY A 113 -13.11 -23.97 -8.26
C GLY A 113 -13.34 -24.38 -6.80
N GLY A 114 -13.00 -23.51 -5.84
CA GLY A 114 -13.30 -23.68 -4.42
C GLY A 114 -14.38 -22.75 -3.90
N ASP A 115 -14.57 -22.74 -2.58
CA ASP A 115 -15.55 -21.90 -1.89
C ASP A 115 -15.04 -20.47 -1.63
N PHE A 116 -15.97 -19.52 -1.53
CA PHE A 116 -15.67 -18.15 -1.12
C PHE A 116 -15.34 -18.06 0.37
N LEU A 117 -14.16 -17.51 0.64
CA LEU A 117 -13.75 -17.00 1.94
C LEU A 117 -14.12 -15.52 2.05
N SER A 118 -14.55 -15.12 3.24
CA SER A 118 -14.93 -13.73 3.52
C SER A 118 -13.95 -13.12 4.52
N GLY A 119 -13.41 -11.96 4.18
CA GLY A 119 -12.63 -11.14 5.09
C GLY A 119 -13.51 -10.46 6.17
N PRO A 120 -12.88 -9.76 7.11
CA PRO A 120 -13.59 -8.96 8.10
C PRO A 120 -14.39 -7.82 7.43
N ALA A 121 -15.40 -7.32 8.15
CA ALA A 121 -16.04 -6.07 7.77
C ALA A 121 -15.05 -4.91 7.88
N LEU A 122 -14.97 -4.10 6.83
CA LEU A 122 -14.16 -2.90 6.77
C LEU A 122 -15.08 -1.69 6.77
N ASN A 123 -14.73 -0.64 7.50
CA ASN A 123 -15.58 0.55 7.54
C ASN A 123 -15.66 1.25 6.15
N ASN A 124 -16.56 2.23 6.02
CA ASN A 124 -16.73 2.97 4.78
C ASN A 124 -15.54 3.88 4.35
N THR A 125 -14.50 4.05 5.17
CA THR A 125 -13.30 4.84 4.84
C THR A 125 -12.14 3.97 4.32
N PHE A 126 -12.25 2.64 4.41
CA PHE A 126 -11.21 1.74 3.91
C PHE A 126 -11.23 1.64 2.37
N ARG A 127 -10.06 1.65 1.76
CA ARG A 127 -9.85 1.50 0.30
C ARG A 127 -8.68 0.58 -0.02
N LEU A 128 -8.11 -0.07 0.98
CA LEU A 128 -6.96 -0.94 0.86
C LEU A 128 -7.14 -2.14 1.80
N ALA A 129 -6.82 -3.33 1.32
CA ALA A 129 -6.78 -4.54 2.10
C ALA A 129 -5.65 -5.45 1.61
N ALA A 130 -5.16 -6.32 2.49
CA ALA A 130 -4.19 -7.35 2.16
C ALA A 130 -4.72 -8.71 2.64
N VAL A 131 -4.45 -9.73 1.84
CA VAL A 131 -4.76 -11.13 2.13
C VAL A 131 -3.44 -11.90 2.14
N SER A 132 -3.28 -12.78 3.13
CA SER A 132 -2.14 -13.66 3.31
C SER A 132 -2.60 -15.12 3.38
N GLY A 133 -1.65 -16.05 3.31
CA GLY A 133 -1.96 -17.48 3.34
C GLY A 133 -2.54 -18.01 2.02
N LEU A 134 -2.28 -17.31 0.91
CA LEU A 134 -2.58 -17.84 -0.42
C LEU A 134 -1.58 -18.94 -0.77
N LEU A 135 -2.00 -19.86 -1.64
CA LEU A 135 -1.12 -20.88 -2.18
C LEU A 135 -0.36 -20.32 -3.40
N PRO A 136 0.93 -20.68 -3.58
CA PRO A 136 1.72 -20.27 -4.74
C PRO A 136 1.29 -20.98 -6.03
N ASP A 137 1.52 -20.34 -7.18
CA ASP A 137 1.11 -20.83 -8.52
C ASP A 137 -0.38 -21.21 -8.64
N HIS A 138 -1.25 -20.45 -7.98
CA HIS A 138 -2.68 -20.69 -7.99
C HIS A 138 -3.46 -19.44 -8.39
N GLU A 139 -4.60 -19.66 -9.05
CA GLU A 139 -5.48 -18.60 -9.48
C GLU A 139 -6.60 -18.36 -8.46
N TYR A 140 -6.81 -17.09 -8.11
CA TYR A 140 -7.79 -16.65 -7.15
C TYR A 140 -8.68 -15.57 -7.75
N LEU A 141 -9.97 -15.63 -7.44
CA LEU A 141 -10.93 -14.56 -7.71
C LEU A 141 -11.12 -13.74 -6.44
N PHE A 142 -10.78 -12.46 -6.50
CA PHE A 142 -11.05 -11.49 -5.43
C PHE A 142 -12.22 -10.59 -5.83
N CYS A 143 -13.14 -10.35 -4.91
CA CYS A 143 -14.31 -9.50 -5.08
C CYS A 143 -14.47 -8.57 -3.88
N ILE A 144 -14.56 -7.26 -4.12
CA ILE A 144 -14.94 -6.31 -3.08
C ILE A 144 -16.43 -6.00 -3.17
N VAL A 145 -17.14 -6.16 -2.05
CA VAL A 145 -18.58 -5.90 -1.96
C VAL A 145 -18.80 -4.71 -1.05
N ALA A 146 -19.59 -3.73 -1.51
CA ALA A 146 -20.09 -2.65 -0.68
C ALA A 146 -21.49 -3.01 -0.17
N SER A 147 -21.79 -2.68 1.08
CA SER A 147 -23.12 -2.90 1.64
C SER A 147 -23.62 -1.71 2.43
N ASN A 148 -24.94 -1.60 2.49
CA ASN A 148 -25.69 -0.68 3.34
C ASN A 148 -26.98 -1.36 3.82
N ARG A 149 -27.89 -0.60 4.46
CA ARG A 149 -29.16 -1.14 4.98
C ARG A 149 -30.11 -1.70 3.91
N ALA A 150 -29.97 -1.30 2.65
CA ALA A 150 -30.79 -1.78 1.55
C ALA A 150 -30.25 -3.07 0.93
N GLY A 151 -28.97 -3.37 1.10
CA GLY A 151 -28.36 -4.61 0.62
C GLY A 151 -26.90 -4.46 0.23
N SER A 152 -26.45 -5.37 -0.63
CA SER A 152 -25.07 -5.47 -1.09
C SER A 152 -24.95 -5.20 -2.58
N SER A 153 -23.81 -4.66 -3.01
CA SER A 153 -23.51 -4.43 -4.41
C SER A 153 -23.34 -5.75 -5.18
N PRO A 154 -23.68 -5.79 -6.48
CA PRO A 154 -23.43 -6.96 -7.31
C PRO A 154 -21.93 -7.23 -7.50
N THR A 155 -21.58 -8.48 -7.80
CA THR A 155 -20.24 -8.93 -8.18
C THR A 155 -20.19 -9.34 -9.65
N ASP A 156 -19.01 -9.66 -10.18
CA ASP A 156 -18.83 -10.22 -11.51
C ASP A 156 -17.76 -11.33 -11.54
N ASP A 157 -17.43 -11.82 -12.73
CA ASP A 157 -16.48 -12.92 -12.97
C ASP A 157 -15.01 -12.49 -12.89
N GLY A 158 -14.74 -11.21 -12.60
CA GLY A 158 -13.39 -10.66 -12.52
C GLY A 158 -12.69 -10.41 -13.86
N THR A 159 -13.39 -10.59 -15.00
CA THR A 159 -12.84 -10.32 -16.34
C THR A 159 -12.84 -8.84 -16.69
N ARG A 160 -13.75 -8.06 -16.08
CA ARG A 160 -13.93 -6.65 -16.38
C ARG A 160 -12.79 -5.80 -15.81
N GLN A 161 -12.28 -4.87 -16.62
CA GLN A 161 -11.18 -3.98 -16.21
C GLN A 161 -11.56 -3.02 -15.05
N HIS A 162 -12.83 -2.70 -14.91
CA HIS A 162 -13.32 -1.74 -13.92
C HIS A 162 -14.45 -2.33 -13.06
N GLY A 163 -14.43 -3.64 -12.85
CA GLY A 163 -15.40 -4.34 -12.03
C GLY A 163 -15.07 -4.36 -10.54
N PRO A 164 -15.98 -4.92 -9.73
CA PRO A 164 -15.77 -5.20 -8.31
C PRO A 164 -14.87 -6.42 -8.07
N CYS A 165 -14.63 -7.25 -9.08
CA CYS A 165 -13.81 -8.45 -8.94
C CYS A 165 -12.59 -8.47 -9.86
N ARG A 166 -11.60 -9.30 -9.52
CA ARG A 166 -10.36 -9.55 -10.26
C ARG A 166 -9.83 -10.97 -10.07
N LEU A 167 -9.47 -11.60 -11.18
CA LEU A 167 -8.66 -12.81 -11.20
C LEU A 167 -7.18 -12.45 -11.08
N ILE A 168 -6.49 -13.11 -10.17
CA ILE A 168 -5.03 -13.01 -10.03
C ILE A 168 -4.43 -14.40 -9.93
N ARG A 169 -3.22 -14.55 -10.47
CA ARG A 169 -2.39 -15.74 -10.27
C ARG A 169 -1.23 -15.40 -9.34
N THR A 170 -1.08 -16.14 -8.25
CA THR A 170 0.10 -16.03 -7.41
C THR A 170 1.33 -16.55 -8.16
N PRO A 171 2.49 -15.89 -8.06
CA PRO A 171 3.71 -16.38 -8.68
C PRO A 171 4.08 -17.79 -8.16
N ALA A 172 4.74 -18.57 -9.02
CA ALA A 172 5.35 -19.83 -8.62
C ALA A 172 6.60 -19.58 -7.76
N HIS A 173 6.89 -20.50 -6.86
CA HIS A 173 8.07 -20.43 -6.00
C HIS A 173 9.36 -20.62 -6.83
N GLN A 174 10.07 -19.53 -7.14
CA GLN A 174 11.27 -19.57 -7.99
C GLN A 174 12.59 -19.70 -7.22
N MET A 175 12.55 -19.51 -5.89
CA MET A 175 13.77 -19.43 -5.09
C MET A 175 14.66 -20.69 -5.04
N PRO A 176 14.18 -21.96 -5.09
CA PRO A 176 15.09 -23.10 -4.90
C PRO A 176 16.05 -23.30 -6.09
N TYR A 177 15.64 -22.98 -7.31
CA TYR A 177 16.45 -23.28 -8.49
C TYR A 177 17.72 -22.43 -8.60
N ALA A 178 17.68 -21.16 -8.17
CA ALA A 178 18.85 -20.29 -8.19
C ALA A 178 19.93 -20.77 -7.21
N TYR A 179 19.55 -21.18 -6.00
CA TYR A 179 20.48 -21.73 -5.02
C TYR A 179 21.02 -23.09 -5.45
N ILE A 180 20.19 -23.96 -6.03
CA ILE A 180 20.62 -25.24 -6.58
C ILE A 180 21.63 -25.02 -7.72
N ALA A 181 21.34 -24.13 -8.67
CA ALA A 181 22.25 -23.82 -9.78
C ALA A 181 23.58 -23.23 -9.31
N ALA A 182 23.55 -22.30 -8.35
CA ALA A 182 24.75 -21.73 -7.73
C ALA A 182 25.58 -22.79 -7.00
N GLY A 183 24.92 -23.70 -6.26
CA GLY A 183 25.56 -24.82 -5.60
C GLY A 183 26.23 -25.77 -6.60
N LEU A 184 25.52 -26.16 -7.66
CA LEU A 184 26.08 -27.00 -8.72
C LEU A 184 27.28 -26.34 -9.41
N ALA A 185 27.19 -25.04 -9.74
CA ALA A 185 28.30 -24.30 -10.32
C ALA A 185 29.52 -24.26 -9.39
N ALA A 186 29.32 -24.00 -8.09
CA ALA A 186 30.38 -23.99 -7.10
C ALA A 186 31.05 -25.37 -6.96
N THR A 187 30.27 -26.45 -6.93
CA THR A 187 30.82 -27.82 -6.86
C THR A 187 31.64 -28.17 -8.10
N LEU A 188 31.19 -27.81 -9.30
CA LEU A 188 31.93 -28.02 -10.54
C LEU A 188 33.26 -27.26 -10.54
N ILE A 189 33.26 -26.00 -10.08
CA ILE A 189 34.47 -25.19 -9.96
C ILE A 189 35.48 -25.85 -8.99
N LEU A 190 35.02 -26.34 -7.85
CA LEU A 190 35.89 -27.03 -6.87
C LEU A 190 36.49 -28.32 -7.43
N VAL A 191 35.70 -29.11 -8.16
CA VAL A 191 36.20 -30.34 -8.83
C VAL A 191 37.29 -29.98 -9.84
N VAL A 192 37.08 -28.94 -10.65
CA VAL A 192 38.06 -28.49 -11.64
C VAL A 192 39.36 -28.01 -10.95
N ILE A 193 39.27 -27.21 -9.89
CA ILE A 193 40.44 -26.75 -9.13
C ILE A 193 41.20 -27.94 -8.53
N SER A 194 40.50 -28.92 -7.95
CA SER A 194 41.11 -30.11 -7.36
C SER A 194 41.85 -30.96 -8.41
N ALA A 195 41.27 -31.11 -9.61
CA ALA A 195 41.87 -31.84 -10.71
C ALA A 195 43.12 -31.12 -11.26
N PHE A 196 43.08 -29.80 -11.37
CA PHE A 196 44.26 -29.00 -11.75
C PHE A 196 45.36 -29.10 -10.69
N ALA A 197 45.03 -28.92 -9.41
CA ALA A 197 45.99 -29.07 -8.31
C ALA A 197 46.62 -30.46 -8.30
N TRP A 198 45.82 -31.52 -8.46
CA TRP A 198 46.30 -32.89 -8.60
C TRP A 198 47.25 -33.05 -9.80
N HIS A 199 46.86 -32.56 -10.98
CA HIS A 199 47.70 -32.63 -12.18
C HIS A 199 49.02 -31.88 -12.01
N PHE A 200 49.00 -30.67 -11.44
CA PHE A 200 50.22 -29.91 -11.14
C PHE A 200 51.10 -30.61 -10.12
N CYS A 201 50.53 -31.16 -9.04
CA CYS A 201 51.27 -31.93 -8.04
C CYS A 201 51.93 -33.18 -8.64
N VAL A 202 51.20 -33.95 -9.44
CA VAL A 202 51.73 -35.15 -10.10
C VAL A 202 52.79 -34.78 -11.13
N ARG A 203 52.55 -33.75 -11.96
CA ARG A 203 53.53 -33.31 -12.97
C ARG A 203 54.80 -32.76 -12.32
N ASN A 204 54.70 -32.05 -11.21
CA ASN A 204 55.87 -31.56 -10.48
C ASN A 204 56.66 -32.71 -9.82
N ARG A 205 55.98 -33.70 -9.24
CA ARG A 205 56.63 -34.92 -8.72
C ARG A 205 57.34 -35.71 -9.82
N ARG A 206 56.75 -35.81 -11.02
CA ARG A 206 57.38 -36.48 -12.18
C ARG A 206 58.59 -35.72 -12.74
N LYS A 207 58.70 -34.40 -12.53
CA LYS A 207 59.87 -33.61 -12.94
C LYS A 207 61.08 -33.78 -12.00
N HIS A 208 60.90 -34.36 -10.81
CA HIS A 208 61.99 -34.65 -9.87
C HIS A 208 62.04 -36.15 -9.50
N PRO A 209 62.51 -37.06 -10.38
CA PRO A 209 62.52 -38.48 -10.06
C PRO A 209 63.63 -38.93 -9.10
N HIS A 210 64.71 -38.17 -8.85
CA HIS A 210 65.82 -38.61 -7.98
C HIS A 210 66.62 -37.47 -7.31
N ARG A 211 66.54 -37.38 -5.98
CA ARG A 211 67.69 -37.23 -5.05
C ARG A 211 67.25 -37.64 -3.65
N GLY A 212 67.20 -38.95 -3.42
CA GLY A 212 66.79 -39.54 -2.15
C GLY A 212 67.03 -41.05 -2.16
N SER A 213 68.26 -41.45 -2.50
CA SER A 213 68.78 -42.81 -2.31
C SER A 213 70.16 -42.62 -1.68
N MET A 214 70.30 -43.08 -0.44
CA MET A 214 71.52 -43.62 0.19
C MET A 214 71.06 -44.32 1.47
N ASP A 215 70.67 -45.57 1.29
CA ASP A 215 71.09 -46.76 2.03
C ASP A 215 71.89 -46.52 3.32
N ASN A 216 71.37 -47.02 4.45
CA ASN A 216 72.16 -47.34 5.64
C ASN A 216 71.75 -48.73 6.14
N ILE A 217 72.42 -49.76 5.63
CA ILE A 217 72.47 -51.14 6.17
C ILE A 217 73.93 -51.55 5.92
N LEU A 218 74.83 -51.60 6.92
CA LEU A 218 75.19 -52.67 7.86
C LEU A 218 76.42 -52.12 8.64
N ASP A 219 76.76 -52.41 9.91
CA ASP A 219 76.93 -53.72 10.56
C ASP A 219 77.20 -53.58 12.09
N ALA A 220 76.78 -54.63 12.82
CA ALA A 220 77.34 -55.24 14.05
C ALA A 220 77.33 -54.44 15.39
N GLU A 221 77.02 -54.98 16.58
CA GLU A 221 76.80 -56.35 17.10
C GLU A 221 76.15 -56.25 18.53
N PRO A 222 75.80 -57.36 19.21
CA PRO A 222 74.85 -57.44 20.32
C PRO A 222 75.50 -57.53 21.72
N GLY A 223 74.70 -57.22 22.75
CA GLY A 223 75.01 -57.50 24.16
C GLY A 223 74.16 -56.61 25.07
N LEU A 224 73.04 -57.11 25.57
CA LEU A 224 72.86 -57.66 26.93
C LEU A 224 72.78 -56.58 28.03
N ASP A 225 71.65 -56.63 28.73
CA ASP A 225 71.39 -56.19 30.11
C ASP A 225 71.25 -54.70 30.45
N GLY A 226 70.20 -54.44 31.26
CA GLY A 226 70.37 -53.61 32.44
C GLY A 226 69.79 -52.19 32.40
N ALA A 227 68.52 -52.10 32.78
CA ALA A 227 67.99 -51.31 33.90
C ALA A 227 68.40 -49.84 34.16
N ALA A 228 67.42 -49.15 34.79
CA ALA A 228 67.50 -47.95 35.63
C ALA A 228 67.45 -46.60 34.89
N ASN A 229 66.34 -45.83 35.04
CA ASN A 229 66.14 -44.74 36.02
C ASN A 229 67.08 -43.56 35.76
N SER A 230 66.70 -42.28 35.78
CA SER A 230 65.60 -41.56 36.42
C SER A 230 65.77 -40.05 36.14
N SER A 231 64.72 -39.29 36.44
CA SER A 231 64.78 -37.85 36.79
C SER A 231 65.06 -36.90 35.60
N PHE A 232 64.61 -35.64 35.54
CA PHE A 232 64.17 -34.67 36.54
C PHE A 232 63.56 -33.51 35.72
N ARG A 233 62.36 -33.03 36.08
CA ARG A 233 62.10 -31.71 36.71
C ARG A 233 61.84 -30.53 35.75
N SER A 234 60.73 -29.85 36.07
CA SER A 234 60.31 -28.46 35.80
C SER A 234 59.96 -28.11 34.35
N GLU A 235 58.74 -27.70 34.00
CA GLU A 235 57.88 -26.60 34.53
C GLU A 235 58.43 -25.21 34.19
N GLU A 236 57.58 -24.41 33.53
CA GLU A 236 57.69 -22.97 33.22
C GLU A 236 58.75 -22.55 32.15
N GLN A 237 58.59 -21.57 31.26
CA GLN A 237 57.81 -20.32 31.24
C GLN A 237 57.45 -19.83 29.81
N LEU A 238 56.32 -19.09 29.75
CA LEU A 238 55.90 -17.98 28.85
C LEU A 238 55.99 -18.13 27.31
#